data_AF-W7JTB9-F1
#
_entry.id   AF-W7JTB9-F1
#
_cell.length_a   1.000
_cell.length_b   1.000
_cell.length_c   1.000
_cell.angle_alpha   90.00
_cell.angle_beta   90.00
_cell.angle_gamma   90.00
#
_symmetry.space_group_name_H-M   'P 1'
#
loop_
_entity.id
_entity.type
_entity.pdbx_description
1 polymer ?
#
loop_
_entity_poly.entity_id
_entity_poly.type
_entity_poly.pdbx_seq_one_letter_code
_entity_poly.pdbx_strand_id
1 'polypeptide(L)'
;MDNCGSSRYVPLNNNIHNIHTAKENYQFNQFSIFSILKQYFPNIINEYTTNELISLDIFLPMNKQYCSKNIAIEFNGRTHYNLLINKTSSNQHTCQMVENYNTKYKKWLLSNYPFHIIYIPYYKWNMLTHKQKEKYLMEDIHSCCNLKDNIHIR
;
A
#
# COMPACT_ATOMS: atom_id res chain seq x y z
N MET A 1 -7.60 17.08 13.27
CA MET A 1 -6.90 18.22 13.91
C MET A 1 -6.21 17.64 15.12
N ASP A 2 -4.94 17.27 14.98
CA ASP A 2 -4.16 16.71 16.08
C ASP A 2 -3.09 17.72 16.48
N ASN A 3 -3.27 18.29 17.67
CA ASN A 3 -2.37 19.24 18.31
C ASN A 3 -1.03 18.55 18.61
N CYS A 4 0.06 19.00 18.00
CA CYS A 4 1.39 18.67 18.48
C CYS A 4 1.80 19.69 19.55
N GLY A 5 1.31 19.48 20.77
CA GLY A 5 1.71 20.20 21.98
C GLY A 5 2.22 19.22 23.03
N SER A 6 3.52 19.30 23.34
CA SER A 6 4.20 18.61 24.44
C SER A 6 4.12 17.07 24.44
N SER A 7 4.69 16.42 23.44
CA SER A 7 5.04 15.01 23.59
C SER A 7 6.32 14.93 24.42
N ARG A 8 6.17 14.60 25.72
CA ARG A 8 7.25 13.92 26.45
C ARG A 8 7.64 12.74 25.56
N TYR A 9 8.90 12.70 25.17
CA TYR A 9 9.48 11.57 24.44
C TYR A 9 9.08 10.29 25.20
N VAL A 10 8.11 9.56 24.67
CA VAL A 10 7.83 8.20 25.13
C VAL A 10 8.87 7.37 24.42
N PRO A 11 9.87 6.81 25.13
CA PRO A 11 10.77 5.87 24.50
C PRO A 11 9.90 4.75 23.96
N LEU A 12 9.98 4.50 22.65
CA LEU A 12 9.54 3.21 22.12
C LEU A 12 10.25 2.15 22.96
N ASN A 13 9.46 1.37 23.70
CA ASN A 13 9.97 0.28 24.51
C ASN A 13 10.80 -0.62 23.57
N ASN A 14 12.11 -0.62 23.75
CA ASN A 14 13.12 -1.27 22.91
C ASN A 14 13.13 -2.80 23.11
N ASN A 15 11.96 -3.45 23.13
CA ASN A 15 11.83 -4.88 23.35
C ASN A 15 11.15 -5.61 22.20
N ILE A 16 11.33 -5.16 20.96
CA ILE A 16 11.28 -6.03 19.78
C ILE A 16 12.40 -5.56 18.83
N HIS A 17 13.57 -6.20 18.94
CA HIS A 17 14.63 -6.10 17.94
C HIS A 17 14.13 -6.68 16.62
N ASN A 18 13.58 -5.80 15.77
CA ASN A 18 13.53 -6.03 14.34
C ASN A 18 14.00 -4.75 13.67
N ILE A 19 15.31 -4.52 13.72
CA ILE A 19 15.99 -3.48 12.93
C ILE A 19 16.05 -4.02 11.50
N HIS A 20 14.88 -4.14 10.86
CA HIS A 20 14.82 -4.45 9.44
C HIS A 20 15.18 -3.19 8.66
N THR A 21 16.05 -3.33 7.67
CA THR A 21 16.37 -2.23 6.77
C THR A 21 15.11 -1.75 6.02
N ALA A 22 15.11 -0.53 5.47
CA ALA A 22 13.96 -0.03 4.72
C ALA A 22 13.58 -0.95 3.53
N LYS A 23 14.59 -1.61 2.93
CA LYS A 23 14.41 -2.58 1.85
C LYS A 23 13.77 -3.88 2.33
N GLU A 24 14.23 -4.43 3.46
CA GLU A 24 13.63 -5.62 4.08
C GLU A 24 12.18 -5.38 4.47
N ASN A 25 11.87 -4.21 5.06
CA ASN A 25 10.50 -3.85 5.41
C ASN A 25 9.59 -3.68 4.18
N TYR A 26 10.14 -3.19 3.07
CA TYR A 26 9.42 -3.11 1.81
C TYR A 26 9.08 -4.51 1.28
N GLN A 27 10.11 -5.35 1.16
CA GLN A 27 9.97 -6.73 0.68
C GLN A 27 9.02 -7.55 1.57
N PHE A 28 9.13 -7.40 2.89
CA PHE A 28 8.24 -8.05 3.84
C PHE A 28 6.79 -7.61 3.65
N ASN A 29 6.53 -6.31 3.50
CA ASN A 29 5.17 -5.80 3.32
C ASN A 29 4.58 -6.23 1.96
N GLN A 30 5.33 -6.10 0.87
CA GLN A 30 4.92 -6.59 -0.44
C GLN A 30 4.61 -8.10 -0.39
N PHE A 31 5.48 -8.89 0.21
CA PHE A 31 5.26 -10.32 0.40
C PHE A 31 4.01 -10.61 1.25
N SER A 32 3.75 -9.82 2.30
CA SER A 32 2.55 -9.98 3.13
C SER A 32 1.26 -9.69 2.34
N ILE A 33 1.26 -8.67 1.48
CA ILE A 33 0.14 -8.35 0.59
C ILE A 33 -0.08 -9.50 -0.38
N PHE A 34 0.98 -9.95 -1.06
CA PHE A 34 0.93 -11.07 -1.99
C PHE A 34 0.39 -12.35 -1.32
N SER A 35 0.89 -12.67 -0.13
CA SER A 35 0.51 -13.89 0.61
C SER A 35 -0.96 -13.91 1.01
N ILE A 36 -1.52 -12.76 1.41
CA ILE A 36 -2.96 -12.64 1.69
C ILE A 36 -3.74 -12.88 0.38
N LEU A 37 -3.39 -12.17 -0.68
CA LEU A 37 -4.13 -12.23 -1.94
C LEU A 37 -4.06 -13.59 -2.63
N LYS A 38 -2.93 -14.30 -2.52
CA LYS A 38 -2.73 -15.63 -3.13
C LYS A 38 -3.73 -16.66 -2.63
N GLN A 39 -4.27 -16.49 -1.42
CA GLN A 39 -5.30 -17.37 -0.86
C GLN A 39 -6.64 -17.25 -1.60
N TYR A 40 -6.94 -16.07 -2.15
CA TYR A 40 -8.19 -15.77 -2.85
C TYR A 40 -8.03 -15.82 -4.37
N PHE A 41 -6.85 -15.46 -4.88
CA PHE A 41 -6.56 -15.30 -6.29
C PHE A 41 -5.32 -16.12 -6.69
N PRO A 42 -5.49 -17.39 -7.10
CA PRO A 42 -4.37 -18.28 -7.36
C PRO A 42 -3.50 -17.83 -8.55
N ASN A 43 -4.02 -17.01 -9.47
CA ASN A 43 -3.30 -16.53 -10.65
C ASN A 43 -2.56 -15.20 -10.44
N ILE A 44 -2.48 -14.70 -9.20
CA ILE A 44 -1.76 -13.47 -8.88
C ILE A 44 -0.25 -13.63 -9.10
N ILE A 45 0.38 -12.56 -9.61
CA ILE A 45 1.80 -12.50 -9.97
C ILE A 45 2.49 -11.46 -9.08
N ASN A 46 3.61 -11.84 -8.46
CA ASN A 46 4.49 -10.91 -7.74
C ASN A 46 5.51 -10.31 -8.72
N GLU A 47 5.84 -9.03 -8.56
CA GLU A 47 6.85 -8.31 -9.36
C GLU A 47 6.63 -8.48 -10.88
N TYR A 48 5.47 -8.04 -11.36
CA TYR A 48 5.13 -8.13 -12.78
C TYR A 48 5.72 -6.95 -13.56
N THR A 49 6.27 -7.21 -14.75
CA THR A 49 6.71 -6.15 -15.67
C THR A 49 5.78 -6.11 -16.88
N THR A 50 5.22 -4.94 -17.19
CA THR A 50 4.38 -4.76 -18.38
C THR A 50 5.20 -4.84 -19.67
N ASN A 51 4.53 -4.94 -20.82
CA ASN A 51 5.19 -4.90 -22.13
C ASN A 51 5.96 -3.59 -22.38
N GLU A 52 5.51 -2.51 -21.74
CA GLU A 52 6.11 -1.17 -21.76
C GLU A 52 7.20 -1.01 -20.71
N LEU A 53 7.66 -2.12 -20.10
CA LEU A 53 8.74 -2.19 -19.12
C LEU A 53 8.44 -1.46 -17.81
N ILE A 54 7.16 -1.33 -17.45
CA ILE A 54 6.77 -0.77 -16.15
C ILE A 54 6.67 -1.89 -15.14
N SER A 55 7.42 -1.76 -14.04
CA SER A 55 7.35 -2.71 -12.92
C SER A 55 6.17 -2.40 -12.01
N LEU A 56 5.36 -3.43 -11.75
CA LEU A 56 4.27 -3.48 -10.80
C LEU A 56 4.65 -4.36 -9.62
N ASP A 57 4.31 -3.95 -8.40
CA ASP A 57 4.62 -4.77 -7.22
C ASP A 57 3.85 -6.09 -7.24
N ILE A 58 2.56 -6.03 -7.54
CA ILE A 58 1.68 -7.19 -7.64
C ILE A 58 0.69 -6.96 -8.78
N PHE A 59 0.55 -7.96 -9.64
CA PHE A 59 -0.41 -7.97 -10.74
C PHE A 59 -1.44 -9.07 -10.55
N LEU A 60 -2.69 -8.67 -10.62
CA LEU A 60 -3.84 -9.55 -10.48
C LEU A 60 -4.61 -9.55 -11.81
N PRO A 61 -4.37 -10.56 -12.68
CA PRO A 61 -5.10 -10.70 -13.92
C PRO A 61 -6.55 -11.05 -13.60
N MET A 62 -7.48 -10.24 -14.09
CA MET A 62 -8.91 -10.46 -13.89
C MET A 62 -9.53 -11.08 -15.13
N ASN A 63 -10.45 -12.02 -14.90
CA ASN A 63 -11.29 -12.54 -15.97
C ASN A 63 -12.43 -11.53 -16.25
N LYS A 64 -12.68 -11.26 -17.54
CA LYS A 64 -13.75 -10.39 -18.04
C LYS A 64 -15.13 -10.70 -17.47
N GLN A 65 -15.37 -11.94 -17.03
CA GLN A 65 -16.63 -12.35 -16.40
C GLN A 65 -16.91 -11.62 -15.07
N TYR A 66 -15.88 -11.22 -14.31
CA TYR A 66 -16.04 -10.67 -12.96
C TYR A 66 -15.46 -9.26 -12.81
N CYS A 67 -14.48 -8.89 -13.63
CA CYS A 67 -13.89 -7.56 -13.64
C CYS A 67 -13.50 -7.16 -15.07
N SER A 68 -13.82 -5.93 -15.45
CA SER A 68 -13.51 -5.40 -16.78
C SER A 68 -12.05 -4.95 -16.94
N LYS A 69 -11.30 -4.83 -15.83
CA LYS A 69 -9.90 -4.39 -15.81
C LYS A 69 -9.05 -5.33 -14.97
N ASN A 70 -7.82 -5.55 -15.43
CA ASN A 70 -6.80 -6.16 -14.57
C ASN A 70 -6.48 -5.21 -13.41
N ILE A 71 -6.08 -5.77 -12.27
CA ILE A 71 -5.74 -4.98 -11.09
C ILE A 71 -4.22 -4.94 -10.93
N ALA A 72 -3.68 -3.74 -10.76
CA ALA A 72 -2.32 -3.49 -10.31
C ALA A 72 -2.37 -3.07 -8.84
N ILE A 73 -1.51 -3.65 -8.01
CA ILE A 73 -1.43 -3.30 -6.60
C ILE A 73 -0.01 -2.80 -6.33
N GLU A 74 0.08 -1.62 -5.74
CA GLU A 74 1.31 -0.86 -5.54
C GLU A 74 1.49 -0.54 -4.07
N PHE A 75 2.60 -0.99 -3.47
CA PHE A 75 2.94 -0.72 -2.09
C PHE A 75 3.88 0.49 -1.98
N ASN A 76 3.38 1.59 -1.45
CA ASN A 76 4.22 2.76 -1.19
C ASN A 76 4.93 2.58 0.15
N GLY A 77 6.12 1.98 0.15
CA GLY A 77 7.02 1.90 1.31
C GLY A 77 7.48 3.26 1.87
N ARG A 78 8.17 3.27 3.02
CA ARG A 78 8.60 4.50 3.72
C ARG A 78 9.37 5.50 2.84
N THR A 79 10.21 5.01 1.93
CA THR A 79 11.03 5.85 1.02
C THR A 79 10.23 6.57 -0.05
N HIS A 80 8.96 6.23 -0.24
CA HIS A 80 8.03 6.90 -1.17
C HIS A 80 7.51 8.24 -0.63
N TYR A 81 7.90 8.61 0.60
CA TYR A 81 7.44 9.81 1.27
C TYR A 81 8.60 10.70 1.70
N ASN A 82 8.42 12.00 1.54
CA ASN A 82 9.25 13.04 2.13
C ASN A 82 8.60 13.57 3.41
N LEU A 83 9.42 13.94 4.40
CA LEU A 83 8.95 14.68 5.56
C LEU A 83 8.83 16.16 5.19
N LEU A 84 7.60 16.68 5.15
CA LEU A 84 7.35 18.10 4.99
C LEU A 84 7.23 18.75 6.36
N ILE A 85 8.10 19.72 6.62
CA ILE A 85 8.13 20.51 7.85
C ILE A 85 7.61 21.91 7.51
N ASN A 86 6.43 22.25 7.98
CA ASN A 86 5.91 23.61 7.84
C ASN A 86 6.35 24.41 9.06
N LYS A 87 7.19 25.42 8.82
CA LYS A 87 7.56 26.41 9.84
C LYS A 87 6.45 27.44 9.94
N THR A 88 5.85 27.55 11.11
CA THR A 88 4.98 28.69 11.42
C THR A 88 5.81 29.81 12.06
N SER A 89 5.25 31.01 12.16
CA SER A 89 5.91 32.16 12.79
C SER A 89 6.12 32.00 14.31
N SER A 90 5.44 31.03 14.94
CA SER A 90 5.71 30.58 16.30
C SER A 90 6.69 29.41 16.31
N ASN A 91 7.31 29.09 17.45
CA ASN A 91 8.18 27.91 17.64
C ASN A 91 7.43 26.56 17.49
N GLN A 92 6.28 26.53 16.80
CA GLN A 92 5.52 25.33 16.50
C GLN A 92 5.80 24.88 15.06
N HIS A 93 6.22 23.63 14.94
CA HIS A 93 6.42 22.96 13.66
C HIS A 93 5.33 21.91 13.48
N THR A 94 4.65 21.94 12.35
CA THR A 94 3.79 20.82 11.94
C THR A 94 4.55 19.97 10.93
N CYS A 95 4.50 18.65 11.13
CA CYS A 95 5.16 17.69 10.27
C CYS A 95 4.12 16.81 9.59
N GLN A 96 4.29 16.56 8.29
CA GLN A 96 3.45 15.60 7.56
C GLN A 96 4.28 14.82 6.55
N MET A 97 3.94 13.55 6.36
CA MET A 97 4.53 12.72 5.31
C MET A 97 3.80 12.99 3.99
N VAL A 98 4.53 13.42 2.97
CA VAL A 98 3.98 13.72 1.65
C VAL A 98 4.65 12.83 0.61
N GLU A 99 3.91 12.37 -0.39
CA GLU A 99 4.48 11.56 -1.46
C GLU A 99 5.59 12.31 -2.19
N ASN A 100 6.71 11.62 -2.44
CA ASN A 100 7.82 12.18 -3.20
C ASN A 100 7.47 12.24 -4.70
N TYR A 101 8.31 12.91 -5.48
CA TYR A 101 8.06 13.10 -6.91
C TYR A 101 8.10 11.79 -7.72
N ASN A 102 8.94 10.83 -7.34
CA ASN A 102 9.01 9.53 -8.03
C ASN A 102 7.71 8.73 -7.85
N THR A 103 7.15 8.73 -6.64
CA THR A 103 5.84 8.12 -6.37
C THR A 103 4.74 8.79 -7.17
N LYS A 104 4.67 10.12 -7.14
CA LYS A 104 3.68 10.88 -7.92
C LYS A 104 3.81 10.60 -9.42
N TYR A 105 5.04 10.55 -9.93
CA TYR A 105 5.31 10.25 -11.33
C TYR A 105 4.88 8.84 -11.71
N LYS A 106 5.23 7.81 -10.92
CA LYS A 106 4.77 6.42 -11.16
C LYS A 106 3.25 6.34 -11.16
N LYS A 107 2.57 7.02 -10.22
CA LYS A 107 1.10 7.08 -10.19
C LYS A 107 0.51 7.69 -11.45
N TRP A 108 1.03 8.83 -11.86
CA TRP A 108 0.61 9.48 -13.11
C TRP A 108 0.84 8.55 -14.30
N LEU A 109 2.03 7.94 -14.41
CA LEU A 109 2.35 6.99 -15.48
C LEU A 109 1.34 5.84 -15.54
N LEU A 110 1.11 5.16 -14.41
CA LEU A 110 0.17 4.03 -14.34
C LEU A 110 -1.29 4.44 -14.60
N SER A 111 -1.70 5.67 -14.26
CA SER A 111 -3.07 6.15 -14.50
C SER A 111 -3.45 6.21 -16.00
N ASN A 112 -2.46 6.17 -16.89
CA ASN A 112 -2.67 6.13 -18.34
C ASN A 112 -2.83 4.70 -18.89
N TYR A 113 -2.75 3.67 -18.05
CA TYR A 113 -2.88 2.27 -18.44
C TYR A 113 -4.27 1.71 -18.12
N PRO A 114 -4.73 0.66 -18.83
CA PRO A 114 -6.03 0.05 -18.62
C PRO A 114 -6.09 -0.86 -17.37
N PHE A 115 -5.46 -0.43 -16.27
CA PHE A 115 -5.51 -1.10 -14.97
C PHE A 115 -6.51 -0.40 -14.05
N HIS A 116 -7.07 -1.16 -13.11
CA HIS A 116 -7.49 -0.59 -11.84
C HIS A 116 -6.31 -0.65 -10.87
N ILE A 117 -5.95 0.47 -10.24
CA ILE A 117 -4.74 0.53 -9.43
C ILE A 117 -5.11 0.74 -7.97
N ILE A 118 -4.66 -0.17 -7.12
CA ILE A 118 -4.82 -0.09 -5.66
C ILE A 118 -3.48 0.33 -5.06
N TYR A 119 -3.43 1.51 -4.45
CA TYR A 119 -2.26 1.99 -3.74
C TYR A 119 -2.36 1.67 -2.24
N ILE A 120 -1.36 1.01 -1.70
CA ILE A 120 -1.28 0.62 -0.30
C ILE A 120 -0.23 1.49 0.39
N PRO A 121 -0.63 2.50 1.19
CA PRO A 121 0.31 3.38 1.84
C PRO A 121 0.95 2.72 3.08
N TYR A 122 2.29 2.81 3.19
CA TYR A 122 3.08 2.21 4.29
C TYR A 122 2.49 2.46 5.67
N TYR A 123 2.20 3.72 5.99
CA TYR A 123 1.77 4.11 7.34
C TYR A 123 0.41 3.53 7.70
N LYS A 124 -0.53 3.50 6.74
CA LYS A 124 -1.84 2.86 6.97
C LYS A 124 -1.67 1.35 7.12
N TRP A 125 -0.96 0.71 6.18
CA TRP A 125 -0.80 -0.74 6.16
C TRP A 125 -0.18 -1.29 7.45
N ASN A 126 0.85 -0.64 7.97
CA ASN A 126 1.56 -1.10 9.16
C ASN A 126 0.78 -0.84 10.48
N MET A 127 -0.31 -0.05 10.45
CA MET A 127 -1.20 0.12 11.59
C MET A 127 -2.34 -0.92 11.63
N LEU A 128 -2.52 -1.69 10.56
CA LEU A 128 -3.59 -2.68 10.47
C LEU A 128 -3.15 -4.04 11.02
N THR A 129 -4.03 -4.68 11.78
CA THR A 129 -3.94 -6.11 12.11
C THR A 129 -4.11 -6.97 10.85
N HIS A 130 -3.74 -8.26 10.90
CA HIS A 130 -3.89 -9.17 9.76
C HIS A 130 -5.33 -9.19 9.20
N LYS A 131 -6.34 -9.35 10.06
CA LYS A 131 -7.75 -9.38 9.65
C LYS A 131 -8.18 -8.05 8.99
N GLN A 132 -7.66 -6.92 9.47
CA GLN A 132 -7.94 -5.61 8.86
C GLN A 132 -7.21 -5.44 7.53
N LYS A 133 -6.00 -5.96 7.37
CA LYS A 133 -5.24 -5.96 6.10
C LYS A 133 -5.96 -6.75 5.02
N GLU A 134 -6.44 -7.93 5.37
CA GLU A 134 -7.23 -8.77 4.48
C GLU A 134 -8.54 -8.08 4.06
N LYS A 135 -9.30 -7.58 5.04
CA LYS A 135 -10.52 -6.81 4.78
C LYS A 135 -10.24 -5.60 3.87
N TYR A 136 -9.18 -4.84 4.15
CA TYR A 136 -8.77 -3.68 3.37
C TYR A 136 -8.54 -4.02 1.89
N LEU A 137 -7.84 -5.12 1.62
CA LEU A 137 -7.58 -5.60 0.26
C LEU A 137 -8.85 -6.08 -0.44
N MET A 138 -9.66 -6.88 0.24
CA MET A 138 -10.87 -7.46 -0.36
C MET A 138 -11.93 -6.40 -0.65
N GLU A 139 -12.11 -5.41 0.22
CA GLU A 139 -13.06 -4.33 0.00
C GLU A 139 -12.72 -3.51 -1.25
N ASP A 140 -11.46 -3.14 -1.46
CA ASP A 140 -11.05 -2.39 -2.67
C ASP A 140 -11.21 -3.25 -3.94
N ILE A 141 -10.79 -4.51 -3.90
CA ILE A 141 -10.92 -5.43 -5.04
C ILE A 141 -12.40 -5.68 -5.38
N HIS A 142 -13.25 -5.90 -4.38
CA HIS A 142 -14.69 -6.12 -4.56
C HIS A 142 -15.45 -4.82 -4.88
N SER A 143 -14.91 -3.65 -4.57
CA SER A 143 -15.47 -2.39 -5.05
C SER A 143 -15.17 -2.20 -6.54
N CYS A 144 -14.04 -2.71 -7.03
CA CYS A 144 -13.68 -2.64 -8.44
C CYS A 144 -14.43 -3.68 -9.30
N CYS A 145 -14.61 -4.87 -8.75
CA CYS A 145 -15.19 -6.01 -9.44
C CYS A 145 -16.50 -6.34 -8.74
N ASN A 146 -17.64 -6.50 -9.43
CA ASN A 146 -18.95 -6.82 -8.83
C ASN A 146 -18.99 -8.24 -8.21
N LEU A 147 -18.04 -8.58 -7.33
CA LEU A 147 -17.78 -9.89 -6.75
C LEU A 147 -18.73 -10.21 -5.57
N LYS A 148 -19.94 -9.65 -5.55
CA LYS A 148 -20.84 -9.74 -4.40
C LYS A 148 -21.35 -11.16 -4.09
N ASP A 149 -21.16 -12.14 -4.98
CA ASP A 149 -21.91 -13.40 -4.90
C ASP A 149 -21.10 -14.70 -4.67
N ASN A 150 -19.79 -14.66 -4.39
CA ASN A 150 -18.99 -15.91 -4.29
C ASN A 150 -18.16 -16.11 -3.02
N ILE A 151 -18.52 -15.49 -1.89
CA ILE A 151 -18.01 -15.95 -0.59
C ILE A 151 -18.87 -17.15 -0.14
N HIS A 152 -18.67 -18.31 -0.79
CA HIS A 152 -18.99 -19.57 -0.15
C HIS A 152 -17.90 -19.83 0.90
N ILE A 153 -18.22 -19.43 2.13
CA ILE A 153 -17.56 -19.93 3.33
C ILE A 153 -17.70 -21.45 3.29
N ARG A 154 -16.59 -22.15 3.07
CA ARG A 154 -16.42 -23.54 3.49
C ARG A 154 -15.58 -23.56 4.75
#